data_AF-A0A7S3QTE1-F1
#
_entry.id   AF-A0A7S3QTE1-F1
#
_cell.length_a   1.000
_cell.length_b   1.000
_cell.length_c   1.000
_cell.angle_alpha   90.00
_cell.angle_beta   90.00
_cell.angle_gamma   90.00
#
_symmetry.space_group_name_H-M   'P 1'
#
loop_
_entity.id
_entity.type
_entity.pdbx_description
1 polymer ?
#
loop_
_entity_poly.entity_id
_entity_poly.type
_entity_poly.pdbx_seq_one_letter_code
_entity_poly.pdbx_strand_id
1 'polypeptide(L)'
;MVRAVLDASGGAIIKALPVTCSEQLHNSVDEMIWSEEQDWSQPRKQDVASEGNLLAGGWGSKRTVLFSGLSVKAQATILELLDNCGLQGVIGCMALEQDGPRRLGDVLAAAVKEEREQQKHHRQKRLQQQQEQQRQALEQQQEKKLRQQQQQQQKAQEAKQPNPFQNSPFSSEAVRSGSLPLPEGWSGRVVDDLSDLGSLEDLIGKQARERMMQELKHDAAAQQQEEEAAAAAAAGAAAQPYTSSKMQDGDEHSSLVDDADDPRTRIIDAVIGPALSTGGRGEKREQGSAPSGAGVEAEVAARMRQREQELARRMQEQEARVAKLQQQQQQQEAEQR
;
A
#
# COMPACT_ATOMS: atom_id res chain seq x y z
N MET A 1 19.42 21.01 0.79
CA MET A 1 17.97 20.76 0.73
C MET A 1 17.39 20.54 2.11
N VAL A 2 17.85 19.56 2.90
CA VAL A 2 17.41 19.40 4.30
C VAL A 2 17.53 20.69 5.12
N ARG A 3 18.67 21.39 5.03
CA ARG A 3 18.84 22.71 5.66
C ARG A 3 17.76 23.72 5.26
N ALA A 4 17.50 23.89 3.97
CA ALA A 4 16.49 24.81 3.47
C ALA A 4 15.07 24.46 3.96
N VAL A 5 14.77 23.16 4.11
CA VAL A 5 13.51 22.68 4.69
C VAL A 5 13.43 23.05 6.17
N LEU A 6 14.52 22.86 6.92
CA LEU A 6 14.59 23.26 8.33
C LEU A 6 14.46 24.78 8.50
N ASP A 7 15.13 25.57 7.66
CA ASP A 7 15.03 27.03 7.68
C ASP A 7 13.61 27.50 7.38
N ALA A 8 12.96 26.91 6.36
CA ALA A 8 11.58 27.21 6.02
C ALA A 8 10.59 26.84 7.14
N SER A 9 10.91 25.83 7.97
CA SER A 9 10.12 25.44 9.13
C SER A 9 10.49 26.19 10.41
N GLY A 10 11.32 27.23 10.35
CA GLY A 10 11.78 27.98 11.53
C GLY A 10 12.79 27.21 12.41
N GLY A 11 13.31 26.08 11.93
CA GLY A 11 14.31 25.25 12.58
C GLY A 11 15.73 25.80 12.49
N ALA A 12 15.89 27.13 12.48
CA ALA A 12 17.16 27.81 12.31
C ALA A 12 18.20 27.34 13.35
N ILE A 13 17.73 27.08 14.58
CA ILE A 13 18.51 26.61 15.72
C ILE A 13 18.94 25.14 15.63
N ILE A 14 18.27 24.35 14.79
CA ILE A 14 18.57 22.92 14.66
C ILE A 14 19.79 22.76 13.77
N LYS A 15 20.86 22.25 14.34
CA LYS A 15 22.08 21.96 13.61
C LYS A 15 21.89 20.85 12.59
N ALA A 16 22.25 21.10 11.33
CA ALA A 16 22.16 20.13 10.24
C ALA A 16 23.56 19.74 9.74
N LEU A 17 23.95 18.48 9.91
CA LEU A 17 25.27 17.98 9.54
C LEU A 17 25.21 17.10 8.29
N PRO A 18 25.63 17.59 7.11
CA PRO A 18 25.71 16.76 5.92
C PRO A 18 26.89 15.79 6.05
N VAL A 19 26.65 14.51 5.71
CA VAL A 19 27.74 13.55 5.52
C VAL A 19 28.30 13.73 4.11
N THR A 20 29.45 14.37 3.99
CA THR A 20 30.07 14.77 2.71
C THR A 20 31.29 13.95 2.34
N CYS A 21 31.91 13.24 3.28
CA CYS A 21 33.07 12.39 3.01
C CYS A 21 32.91 11.01 3.67
N SER A 22 33.54 9.98 3.08
CA SER A 22 33.45 8.61 3.60
C SER A 22 34.07 8.47 4.99
N GLU A 23 35.05 9.30 5.34
CA GLU A 23 35.72 9.28 6.64
C GLU A 23 34.74 9.59 7.79
N GLN A 24 33.78 10.49 7.56
CA GLN A 24 32.73 10.80 8.54
C GLN A 24 31.86 9.59 8.91
N LEU A 25 31.70 8.62 8.00
CA LEU A 25 30.96 7.38 8.30
C LEU A 25 31.72 6.46 9.26
N HIS A 26 33.05 6.59 9.33
CA HIS A 26 33.90 5.82 10.23
C HIS A 26 34.03 6.45 11.61
N ASN A 27 33.72 7.74 11.75
CA ASN A 27 33.67 8.42 13.04
C ASN A 27 32.53 7.89 13.90
N SER A 28 32.68 8.04 15.21
CA SER A 28 31.61 7.73 16.15
C SER A 28 30.44 8.71 16.02
N VAL A 29 29.23 8.28 16.43
CA VAL A 29 28.06 9.17 16.45
C VAL A 29 28.31 10.37 17.36
N ASP A 30 28.95 10.17 18.52
CA ASP A 30 29.29 11.27 19.43
C ASP A 30 30.19 12.32 18.76
N GLU A 31 31.30 11.89 18.16
CA GLU A 31 32.20 12.81 17.44
C GLU A 31 31.47 13.59 16.35
N MET A 32 30.59 12.91 15.61
CA MET A 32 29.81 13.54 14.56
C MET A 32 28.80 14.54 15.12
N ILE A 33 28.07 14.20 16.18
CA ILE A 33 27.17 15.13 16.87
C ILE A 33 27.94 16.41 17.22
N TRP A 34 29.15 16.30 17.82
CA TRP A 34 30.00 17.42 18.24
C TRP A 34 30.70 18.21 17.13
N SER A 35 30.83 17.65 15.92
CA SER A 35 31.45 18.33 14.76
C SER A 35 30.73 19.63 14.38
N GLU A 36 31.43 20.69 14.00
CA GLU A 36 30.79 21.98 13.66
C GLU A 36 29.81 21.88 12.48
N GLU A 37 28.80 22.75 12.47
CA GLU A 37 27.90 22.85 11.31
C GLU A 37 28.67 23.38 10.10
N GLN A 38 28.45 22.76 8.94
CA GLN A 38 29.04 23.25 7.71
C GLN A 38 28.42 24.62 7.35
N ASP A 39 29.26 25.54 6.89
CA ASP A 39 28.79 26.79 6.28
C ASP A 39 28.01 26.49 4.99
N TRP A 40 26.68 26.66 5.07
CA TRP A 40 25.73 26.42 3.98
C TRP A 40 25.73 27.53 2.92
N SER A 41 26.36 28.67 3.19
CA SER A 41 26.52 29.75 2.21
C SER A 41 27.60 29.44 1.17
N GLN A 42 28.54 28.56 1.53
CA GLN A 42 29.62 28.14 0.65
C GLN A 42 29.15 26.97 -0.23
N PRO A 43 29.64 26.87 -1.48
CA PRO A 43 29.42 25.69 -2.28
C PRO A 43 29.96 24.47 -1.52
N ARG A 44 29.21 23.37 -1.51
CA ARG A 44 29.63 22.15 -0.82
C ARG A 44 30.99 21.74 -1.36
N LYS A 45 31.96 21.53 -0.46
CA LYS A 45 33.26 20.95 -0.81
C LYS A 45 32.96 19.55 -1.35
N GLN A 46 32.92 19.45 -2.68
CA GLN A 46 32.83 18.20 -3.38
C GLN A 46 34.17 17.49 -3.20
N ASP A 47 34.32 16.71 -2.13
CA ASP A 47 35.33 15.67 -2.17
C ASP A 47 35.01 14.75 -3.35
N VAL A 48 36.06 14.15 -3.90
CA VAL A 48 36.21 13.40 -5.18
C VAL A 48 35.13 12.30 -5.44
N ALA A 49 34.20 12.10 -4.52
CA ALA A 49 32.99 11.32 -4.64
C ALA A 49 31.97 11.81 -5.69
N SER A 50 32.10 13.05 -6.16
CA SER A 50 31.20 13.69 -7.12
C SER A 50 31.30 13.14 -8.54
N GLU A 51 32.37 12.40 -8.86
CA GLU A 51 32.51 11.68 -10.12
C GLU A 51 31.95 10.24 -10.08
N GLY A 52 31.27 9.85 -8.98
CA GLY A 52 30.42 8.64 -8.96
C GLY A 52 30.54 7.73 -7.74
N ASN A 53 31.11 8.18 -6.62
CA ASN A 53 31.51 7.26 -5.55
C ASN A 53 31.46 7.83 -4.10
N LEU A 54 30.36 8.49 -3.73
CA LEU A 54 29.76 8.20 -2.41
C LEU A 54 28.69 7.12 -2.57
N LEU A 55 29.00 6.11 -3.38
CA LEU A 55 28.50 4.77 -3.13
C LEU A 55 29.05 4.42 -1.76
N ALA A 56 28.26 4.59 -0.71
CA ALA A 56 28.57 4.02 0.59
C ALA A 56 28.65 2.50 0.36
N GLY A 57 29.85 1.99 0.08
CA GLY A 57 30.15 0.64 -0.41
C GLY A 57 29.91 -0.46 0.62
N GLY A 58 28.79 -0.41 1.32
CA GLY A 58 28.38 -1.31 2.38
C GLY A 58 27.28 -0.76 3.29
N TRP A 59 27.09 0.56 3.35
CA TRP A 59 26.35 1.19 4.46
C TRP A 59 24.92 1.67 4.11
N GLY A 60 24.49 1.54 2.85
CA GLY A 60 23.08 1.74 2.48
C GLY A 60 22.87 2.31 1.08
N SER A 61 21.77 1.92 0.45
CA SER A 61 21.34 2.40 -0.88
C SER A 61 20.23 3.46 -0.79
N LYS A 62 19.90 3.91 0.42
CA LYS A 62 18.76 4.77 0.72
C LYS A 62 19.25 5.99 1.49
N ARG A 63 18.52 7.10 1.34
CA ARG A 63 18.78 8.35 2.06
C ARG A 63 18.37 8.18 3.52
N THR A 64 19.20 8.62 4.44
CA THR A 64 18.96 8.46 5.88
C THR A 64 19.20 9.78 6.60
N VAL A 65 18.36 10.06 7.61
CA VAL A 65 18.51 11.20 8.49
C VAL A 65 18.50 10.68 9.92
N LEU A 66 19.55 11.01 10.68
CA LEU A 66 19.69 10.66 12.08
C LEU A 66 19.32 11.87 12.95
N PHE A 67 18.29 11.73 13.75
CA PHE A 67 17.79 12.73 14.67
C PHE A 67 18.37 12.49 16.07
N SER A 68 18.84 13.53 16.73
CA SER A 68 19.28 13.52 18.13
C SER A 68 18.55 14.63 18.90
N GLY A 69 18.11 14.33 20.12
CA GLY A 69 17.46 15.30 21.01
C GLY A 69 16.16 15.94 20.49
N LEU A 70 15.54 15.39 19.44
CA LEU A 70 14.27 15.88 18.90
C LEU A 70 13.11 14.99 19.34
N SER A 71 11.96 15.60 19.62
CA SER A 71 10.73 14.85 19.91
C SER A 71 10.27 14.05 18.69
N VAL A 72 9.62 12.90 18.92
CA VAL A 72 9.09 12.04 17.84
C VAL A 72 8.15 12.81 16.90
N LYS A 73 7.35 13.75 17.45
CA LYS A 73 6.47 14.61 16.65
C LYS A 73 7.26 15.51 15.70
N ALA A 74 8.33 16.16 16.20
CA ALA A 74 9.19 17.01 15.37
C ALA A 74 9.90 16.20 14.28
N GLN A 75 10.40 15.00 14.62
CA GLN A 75 11.01 14.10 13.66
C GLN A 75 10.02 13.73 12.53
N ALA A 76 8.79 13.35 12.88
CA ALA A 76 7.75 13.04 11.89
C ALA A 76 7.43 14.23 10.98
N THR A 77 7.28 15.42 11.55
CA THR A 77 7.03 16.66 10.78
C THR A 77 8.18 16.96 9.82
N ILE A 78 9.44 16.80 10.25
CA ILE A 78 10.60 17.01 9.36
C ILE A 78 10.59 16.00 8.21
N LEU A 79 10.34 14.71 8.50
CA LEU A 79 10.26 13.69 7.45
C LEU A 79 9.13 13.97 6.45
N GLU A 80 7.96 14.43 6.92
CA GLU A 80 6.84 14.83 6.07
C GLU A 80 7.19 16.05 5.21
N LEU A 81 7.86 17.06 5.77
CA LEU A 81 8.31 18.22 5.00
C LEU A 81 9.35 17.83 3.94
N LEU A 82 10.27 16.92 4.26
CA LEU A 82 11.23 16.39 3.29
C LEU A 82 10.52 15.68 2.13
N ASP A 83 9.50 14.89 2.43
CA ASP A 83 8.68 14.20 1.43
C ASP A 83 7.93 15.19 0.53
N ASN A 84 7.31 16.22 1.12
CA ASN A 84 6.61 17.30 0.41
C ASN A 84 7.55 18.13 -0.49
N CYS A 85 8.84 18.22 -0.14
CA CYS A 85 9.85 18.82 -0.99
C CYS A 85 10.39 17.88 -2.08
N GLY A 86 9.85 16.66 -2.23
CA GLY A 86 10.25 15.69 -3.24
C GLY A 86 11.43 14.79 -2.83
N LEU A 87 11.85 14.83 -1.57
CA LEU A 87 12.85 13.91 -1.03
C LEU A 87 12.17 12.65 -0.46
N GLN A 88 11.54 11.89 -1.36
CA GLN A 88 10.89 10.64 -0.99
C GLN A 88 11.88 9.56 -0.57
N GLY A 89 11.45 8.66 0.30
CA GLY A 89 12.23 7.49 0.72
C GLY A 89 13.40 7.80 1.65
N VAL A 90 13.35 8.95 2.33
CA VAL A 90 14.27 9.27 3.44
C VAL A 90 13.87 8.45 4.66
N ILE A 91 14.83 7.71 5.22
CA ILE A 91 14.62 6.91 6.42
C ILE A 91 15.06 7.74 7.62
N GLY A 92 14.13 7.98 8.54
CA GLY A 92 14.43 8.54 9.84
C GLY A 92 15.02 7.50 10.78
N CYS A 93 16.11 7.86 11.45
CA CYS A 93 16.71 7.11 12.55
C CYS A 93 16.82 8.04 13.76
N MET A 94 16.70 7.52 14.98
CA MET A 94 16.90 8.28 16.21
C MET A 94 18.19 7.81 16.86
N ALA A 95 19.09 8.75 17.17
CA ALA A 95 20.32 8.49 17.90
C ALA A 95 19.97 8.22 19.37
N LEU A 96 20.29 7.02 19.86
CA LEU A 96 20.17 6.67 21.26
C LEU A 96 21.52 6.86 21.97
N GLU A 97 21.49 6.96 23.30
CA GLU A 97 22.70 7.15 24.11
C GLU A 97 23.72 6.01 23.92
N GLN A 98 23.21 4.79 23.71
CA GLN A 98 24.01 3.60 23.39
C GLN A 98 24.67 3.64 21.98
N ASP A 99 24.19 4.50 21.09
CA ASP A 99 24.72 4.65 19.74
C ASP A 99 25.92 5.61 19.67
N GLY A 100 26.12 6.43 20.71
CA GLY A 100 27.23 7.39 20.82
C GLY A 100 28.60 6.83 20.41
N PRO A 101 29.10 5.73 21.02
CA PRO A 101 30.40 5.17 20.70
C PRO A 101 30.42 4.34 19.40
N ARG A 102 29.27 4.09 18.77
CA ARG A 102 29.20 3.30 17.53
C ARG A 102 29.58 4.16 16.34
N ARG A 103 30.06 3.52 15.27
CA ARG A 103 30.35 4.20 14.01
C ARG A 103 29.05 4.72 13.40
N LEU A 104 29.06 5.96 12.93
CA LEU A 104 27.88 6.59 12.33
C LEU A 104 27.29 5.74 11.22
N GLY A 105 28.15 5.23 10.32
CA GLY A 105 27.67 4.39 9.24
C GLY A 105 26.89 3.15 9.75
N ASP A 106 27.29 2.55 10.87
CA ASP A 106 26.76 1.25 11.31
C ASP A 106 25.34 1.46 11.85
N VAL A 107 25.13 2.61 12.48
CA VAL A 107 23.83 3.07 12.97
C VAL A 107 22.91 3.37 11.79
N LEU A 108 23.39 4.09 10.77
CA LEU A 108 22.62 4.36 9.55
C LEU A 108 22.27 3.06 8.79
N ALA A 109 23.23 2.15 8.63
CA ALA A 109 23.03 0.87 7.97
C ALA A 109 22.03 -0.02 8.73
N ALA A 110 22.09 -0.01 10.06
CA ALA A 110 21.13 -0.71 10.91
C ALA A 110 19.70 -0.17 10.71
N ALA A 111 19.53 1.15 10.64
CA ALA A 111 18.23 1.77 10.39
C ALA A 111 17.65 1.38 9.01
N VAL A 112 18.49 1.37 7.98
CA VAL A 112 18.08 0.90 6.63
C VAL A 112 17.69 -0.57 6.64
N LYS A 113 18.42 -1.40 7.38
CA LYS A 113 18.11 -2.82 7.51
C LYS A 113 16.76 -3.02 8.22
N GLU A 114 16.53 -2.30 9.31
CA GLU A 114 15.28 -2.35 10.06
C GLU A 114 14.08 -1.94 9.20
N GLU A 115 14.20 -0.83 8.46
CA GLU A 115 13.13 -0.37 7.56
C GLU A 115 12.80 -1.41 6.46
N ARG A 116 13.81 -2.10 5.91
CA ARG A 116 13.59 -3.21 4.96
C ARG A 116 12.89 -4.40 5.60
N GLU A 117 13.25 -4.76 6.82
CA GLU A 117 12.61 -5.87 7.54
C GLU A 117 11.16 -5.52 7.88
N GLN A 118 10.90 -4.30 8.36
CA GLN A 118 9.55 -3.81 8.61
C GLN A 118 8.71 -3.83 7.32
N GLN A 119 9.24 -3.37 6.18
CA GLN A 119 8.54 -3.44 4.89
C GLN A 119 8.20 -4.88 4.49
N LYS A 120 9.12 -5.82 4.70
CA LYS A 120 8.90 -7.24 4.45
C LYS A 120 7.76 -7.79 5.33
N HIS A 121 7.76 -7.46 6.62
CA HIS A 121 6.70 -7.87 7.54
C HIS A 121 5.34 -7.29 7.16
N HIS A 122 5.26 -6.00 6.83
CA HIS A 122 4.02 -5.35 6.39
C HIS A 122 3.48 -5.96 5.09
N ARG A 123 4.37 -6.31 4.14
CA ARG A 123 3.99 -7.01 2.91
C ARG A 123 3.44 -8.40 3.21
N GLN A 124 4.10 -9.16 4.09
CA GLN A 124 3.65 -10.50 4.47
C GLN A 124 2.28 -10.46 5.15
N LYS A 125 2.05 -9.51 6.07
CA LYS A 125 0.75 -9.32 6.74
C LYS A 125 -0.35 -8.99 5.74
N ARG A 126 -0.10 -8.12 4.76
CA ARG A 126 -1.04 -7.80 3.68
C ARG A 126 -1.41 -9.03 2.84
N LEU A 127 -0.42 -9.84 2.48
CA LEU A 127 -0.66 -11.08 1.73
C LEU A 127 -1.49 -12.10 2.53
N GLN A 128 -1.23 -12.23 3.83
CA GLN A 128 -2.03 -13.10 4.72
C GLN A 128 -3.48 -12.62 4.81
N GLN A 129 -3.70 -11.32 5.02
CA GLN A 129 -5.05 -10.73 5.05
C GLN A 129 -5.80 -10.97 3.73
N GLN A 130 -5.11 -10.82 2.59
CA GLN A 130 -5.71 -11.08 1.28
C GLN A 130 -6.10 -12.56 1.11
N GLN A 131 -5.28 -13.50 1.58
CA GLN A 131 -5.60 -14.93 1.55
C GLN A 131 -6.79 -15.27 2.45
N GLU A 132 -6.85 -14.66 3.64
CA GLU A 132 -7.97 -14.85 4.57
C GLU A 132 -9.28 -14.31 3.97
N GLN A 133 -9.25 -13.12 3.36
CA GLN A 133 -10.40 -12.56 2.65
C GLN A 133 -10.87 -13.47 1.50
N GLN A 134 -9.93 -14.01 0.71
CA GLN A 134 -10.26 -14.97 -0.35
C GLN A 134 -10.90 -16.24 0.20
N ARG A 135 -10.39 -16.76 1.33
CA ARG A 135 -10.95 -17.94 1.98
C ARG A 135 -12.37 -17.67 2.50
N GLN A 136 -12.59 -16.56 3.18
CA GLN A 136 -13.92 -16.17 3.66
C GLN A 136 -14.91 -15.97 2.49
N ALA A 137 -14.47 -15.36 1.39
CA ALA A 137 -15.29 -15.19 0.19
C ALA A 137 -15.69 -16.54 -0.42
N LEU A 138 -14.78 -17.52 -0.47
CA LEU A 138 -15.07 -18.88 -0.92
C LEU A 138 -16.06 -19.60 0.01
N GLU A 139 -15.87 -19.51 1.32
CA GLU A 139 -16.78 -20.10 2.32
C GLU A 139 -18.20 -19.50 2.19
N GLN A 140 -18.32 -18.19 2.04
CA GLN A 140 -19.61 -17.53 1.79
C GLN A 140 -20.27 -17.96 0.48
N GLN A 141 -19.49 -18.16 -0.59
CA GLN A 141 -20.01 -18.68 -1.85
C GLN A 141 -20.52 -20.12 -1.70
N GLN A 142 -19.81 -20.96 -0.95
CA GLN A 142 -20.26 -22.33 -0.65
C GLN A 142 -21.54 -22.33 0.19
N GLU A 143 -21.63 -21.50 1.22
CA GLU A 143 -22.84 -21.37 2.03
C GLU A 143 -24.03 -20.89 1.21
N LYS A 144 -23.85 -19.89 0.34
CA LYS A 144 -24.89 -19.41 -0.58
C LYS A 144 -25.36 -20.52 -1.52
N LYS A 145 -24.44 -21.30 -2.10
CA LYS A 145 -24.79 -22.45 -2.94
C LYS A 145 -25.58 -23.51 -2.17
N LEU A 146 -25.16 -23.81 -0.94
CA LEU A 146 -25.87 -24.77 -0.07
C LEU A 146 -27.28 -24.29 0.27
N ARG A 147 -27.45 -23.01 0.63
CA ARG A 147 -28.77 -22.42 0.89
C ARG A 147 -29.67 -22.45 -0.34
N GLN A 148 -29.14 -22.11 -1.51
CA GLN A 148 -29.89 -22.20 -2.77
C GLN A 148 -30.34 -23.64 -3.05
N GLN A 149 -29.46 -24.62 -2.82
CA GLN A 149 -29.81 -26.04 -2.99
C GLN A 149 -30.92 -26.47 -2.01
N GLN A 150 -30.86 -26.06 -0.74
CA GLN A 150 -31.90 -26.35 0.25
C GLN A 150 -33.25 -25.72 -0.14
N GLN A 151 -33.25 -24.46 -0.59
CA GLN A 151 -34.47 -23.80 -1.06
C GLN A 151 -35.07 -24.51 -2.28
N GLN A 152 -34.24 -24.98 -3.22
CA GLN A 152 -34.70 -25.77 -4.35
C GLN A 152 -35.33 -27.10 -3.91
N GLN A 153 -34.76 -27.78 -2.92
CA GLN A 153 -35.32 -29.01 -2.36
C GLN A 153 -36.66 -28.76 -1.66
N GLN A 154 -36.80 -27.68 -0.90
CA GLN A 154 -38.07 -27.28 -0.26
C GLN A 154 -39.14 -27.00 -1.30
N LYS A 155 -38.85 -26.17 -2.32
CA LYS A 155 -39.77 -25.89 -3.43
C LYS A 155 -40.20 -27.16 -4.17
N ALA A 156 -39.27 -28.11 -4.37
CA ALA A 156 -39.58 -29.40 -5.00
C ALA A 156 -40.46 -30.31 -4.12
N GLN A 157 -40.33 -30.23 -2.79
CA GLN A 157 -41.20 -30.94 -1.85
C GLN A 157 -42.60 -30.32 -1.80
N GLU A 158 -42.69 -29.00 -1.77
CA GLU A 158 -43.97 -28.26 -1.84
C GLU A 158 -44.71 -28.56 -3.14
N ALA A 159 -44.01 -28.57 -4.28
CA ALA A 159 -44.59 -28.92 -5.58
C ALA A 159 -45.09 -30.38 -5.67
N LYS A 160 -44.54 -31.28 -4.83
CA LYS A 160 -44.99 -32.67 -4.74
C LYS A 160 -46.16 -32.87 -3.79
N GLN A 161 -46.47 -31.90 -2.91
CA GLN A 161 -47.68 -32.00 -2.11
C GLN A 161 -48.89 -31.76 -3.02
N PRO A 162 -49.75 -32.77 -3.23
CA PRO A 162 -50.93 -32.60 -4.06
C PRO A 162 -51.79 -31.52 -3.42
N ASN A 163 -52.11 -30.49 -4.20
CA ASN A 163 -52.88 -29.34 -3.77
C ASN A 163 -54.20 -29.86 -3.17
N PRO A 164 -54.45 -29.76 -1.85
CA PRO A 164 -55.58 -30.42 -1.20
C PRO A 164 -56.93 -29.87 -1.67
N PHE A 165 -56.93 -28.72 -2.33
CA PHE A 165 -58.11 -28.09 -2.93
C PHE A 165 -58.44 -28.57 -4.35
N GLN A 166 -57.55 -29.30 -5.03
CA GLN A 166 -57.84 -29.82 -6.38
C GLN A 166 -58.67 -31.11 -6.39
N ASN A 167 -58.82 -31.78 -5.24
CA ASN A 167 -59.67 -32.97 -5.09
C ASN A 167 -60.94 -32.70 -4.27
N SER A 168 -61.42 -31.46 -4.21
CA SER A 168 -62.76 -31.18 -3.71
C SER A 168 -63.77 -31.39 -4.85
N PRO A 169 -64.76 -32.30 -4.71
CA PRO A 169 -65.79 -32.53 -5.72
C PRO A 169 -66.86 -31.42 -5.77
N PHE A 170 -66.55 -30.21 -5.31
CA PHE A 170 -67.45 -29.08 -5.45
C PHE A 170 -67.46 -28.60 -6.90
N SER A 171 -68.44 -29.15 -7.62
CA SER A 171 -68.81 -28.83 -9.00
C SER A 171 -68.79 -27.33 -9.26
N SER A 172 -68.02 -26.93 -10.26
CA SER A 172 -67.92 -25.60 -10.85
C SER A 172 -69.18 -25.20 -11.66
N GLU A 173 -70.34 -25.71 -11.29
CA GLU A 173 -71.58 -25.60 -12.06
C GLU A 173 -72.66 -24.78 -11.35
N ALA A 174 -72.30 -23.64 -10.75
CA ALA A 174 -73.32 -22.69 -10.24
C ALA A 174 -72.80 -21.27 -9.94
N VAL A 175 -72.11 -20.59 -10.88
CA VAL A 175 -72.07 -19.11 -10.85
C VAL A 175 -72.11 -18.56 -12.27
N ARG A 176 -73.20 -18.88 -12.98
CA ARG A 176 -73.73 -18.01 -14.04
C ARG A 176 -74.87 -17.19 -13.42
N SER A 177 -74.92 -15.92 -13.80
CA SER A 177 -75.98 -14.94 -13.51
C SER A 177 -76.14 -14.48 -12.06
N GLY A 178 -75.48 -13.37 -11.75
CA GLY A 178 -75.69 -12.56 -10.55
C GLY A 178 -75.20 -11.14 -10.79
N SER A 179 -75.81 -10.48 -11.77
CA SER A 179 -75.65 -9.04 -12.03
C SER A 179 -76.16 -8.25 -10.82
N LEU A 180 -75.26 -7.91 -9.89
CA LEU A 180 -75.53 -6.94 -8.84
C LEU A 180 -75.35 -5.52 -9.41
N PRO A 181 -76.32 -4.61 -9.23
CA PRO A 181 -76.20 -3.23 -9.65
C PRO A 181 -75.14 -2.53 -8.78
N LEU A 182 -74.10 -2.02 -9.44
CA LEU A 182 -73.13 -1.10 -8.86
C LEU A 182 -73.82 0.22 -8.48
N PRO A 183 -73.52 0.80 -7.31
CA PRO A 183 -73.97 2.16 -7.00
C PRO A 183 -73.26 3.16 -7.93
N GLU A 184 -74.06 3.90 -8.70
CA GLU A 184 -73.63 5.07 -9.47
C GLU A 184 -73.07 6.12 -8.50
N GLY A 185 -71.78 6.42 -8.59
CA GLY A 185 -71.19 7.51 -7.80
C GLY A 185 -69.68 7.53 -7.68
N TRP A 186 -68.94 6.51 -8.14
CA TRP A 186 -67.48 6.51 -8.11
C TRP A 186 -66.91 6.51 -9.54
N SER A 187 -67.32 7.50 -10.32
CA SER A 187 -66.60 7.90 -11.53
C SER A 187 -65.51 8.89 -11.13
N GLY A 188 -64.26 8.46 -11.07
CA GLY A 188 -63.16 9.41 -11.02
C GLY A 188 -61.85 8.92 -10.44
N ARG A 189 -61.10 8.21 -11.28
CA ARG A 189 -59.64 7.99 -11.21
C ARG A 189 -59.16 7.02 -10.13
N VAL A 190 -58.00 6.43 -10.43
CA VAL A 190 -57.14 5.62 -9.55
C VAL A 190 -57.43 4.11 -9.51
N VAL A 191 -57.54 3.41 -10.65
CA VAL A 191 -57.13 1.99 -10.71
C VAL A 191 -56.71 1.57 -12.14
N ASP A 192 -55.67 2.18 -12.70
CA ASP A 192 -54.97 1.64 -13.89
C ASP A 192 -53.47 1.39 -13.65
N ASP A 193 -52.96 1.58 -12.42
CA ASP A 193 -51.52 1.60 -12.11
C ASP A 193 -51.03 0.42 -11.24
N LEU A 194 -51.77 -0.69 -11.18
CA LEU A 194 -51.37 -1.86 -10.37
C LEU A 194 -50.90 -3.07 -11.20
N SER A 195 -50.95 -2.98 -12.53
CA SER A 195 -50.38 -3.98 -13.44
C SER A 195 -48.86 -3.81 -13.62
N ASP A 196 -48.28 -2.71 -13.14
CA ASP A 196 -46.86 -2.37 -13.27
C ASP A 196 -46.05 -2.61 -11.98
N LEU A 197 -46.69 -3.18 -10.96
CA LEU A 197 -45.99 -3.73 -9.80
C LEU A 197 -45.38 -5.08 -10.17
N GLY A 198 -44.28 -5.02 -10.91
CA GLY A 198 -43.37 -6.15 -11.09
C GLY A 198 -43.10 -6.82 -9.74
N SER A 199 -42.95 -8.16 -9.77
CA SER A 199 -42.78 -9.03 -8.61
C SER A 199 -41.98 -8.34 -7.49
N LEU A 200 -42.44 -8.43 -6.24
CA LEU A 200 -41.73 -7.86 -5.08
C LEU A 200 -40.25 -8.30 -5.05
N GLU A 201 -39.94 -9.48 -5.59
CA GLU A 201 -38.59 -10.00 -5.78
C GLU A 201 -37.77 -9.22 -6.83
N ASP A 202 -38.41 -8.74 -7.91
CA ASP A 202 -37.80 -7.85 -8.90
C ASP A 202 -37.57 -6.45 -8.35
N LEU A 203 -38.45 -5.96 -7.46
CA LEU A 203 -38.28 -4.66 -6.81
C LEU A 203 -37.09 -4.66 -5.83
N ILE A 204 -36.98 -5.71 -5.01
CA ILE A 204 -35.83 -5.92 -4.10
C ILE A 204 -34.54 -6.13 -4.92
N GLY A 205 -34.63 -6.88 -6.03
CA GLY A 205 -33.51 -7.08 -6.97
C GLY A 205 -33.06 -5.79 -7.65
N LYS A 206 -33.99 -4.94 -8.09
CA LYS A 206 -33.70 -3.63 -8.67
C LYS A 206 -33.03 -2.70 -7.66
N GLN A 207 -33.55 -2.63 -6.44
CA GLN A 207 -32.98 -1.76 -5.40
C GLN A 207 -31.58 -2.21 -4.97
N ALA A 208 -31.32 -3.52 -4.92
CA ALA A 208 -29.98 -4.05 -4.65
C ALA A 208 -29.00 -3.78 -5.80
N ARG A 209 -29.43 -3.93 -7.06
CA ARG A 209 -28.61 -3.57 -8.24
C ARG A 209 -28.33 -2.08 -8.30
N GLU A 210 -29.29 -1.25 -7.92
CA GLU A 210 -29.15 0.20 -7.92
C GLU A 210 -28.17 0.67 -6.84
N ARG A 211 -28.20 0.06 -5.64
CA ARG A 211 -27.17 0.30 -4.61
C ARG A 211 -25.79 -0.14 -5.06
N MET A 212 -25.66 -1.32 -5.67
CA MET A 212 -24.37 -1.81 -6.19
C MET A 212 -23.83 -0.89 -7.30
N MET A 213 -24.70 -0.37 -8.18
CA MET A 213 -24.32 0.62 -9.20
C MET A 213 -23.94 1.96 -8.59
N GLN A 214 -24.57 2.39 -7.49
CA GLN A 214 -24.18 3.61 -6.79
C GLN A 214 -22.83 3.47 -6.09
N GLU A 215 -22.54 2.32 -5.47
CA GLU A 215 -21.22 2.03 -4.90
C GLU A 215 -20.13 2.02 -5.99
N LEU A 216 -20.37 1.34 -7.13
CA LEU A 216 -19.44 1.33 -8.25
C LEU A 216 -19.20 2.73 -8.84
N LYS A 217 -20.22 3.61 -8.86
CA LYS A 217 -20.06 5.00 -9.28
C LYS A 217 -19.25 5.82 -8.27
N HIS A 218 -19.41 5.57 -6.97
CA HIS A 218 -18.60 6.22 -5.94
C HIS A 218 -17.14 5.77 -6.00
N ASP A 219 -16.88 4.49 -6.21
CA ASP A 219 -15.52 3.96 -6.36
C ASP A 219 -14.85 4.48 -7.64
N ALA A 220 -15.58 4.55 -8.76
CA ALA A 220 -15.07 5.13 -10.00
C ALA A 220 -14.78 6.64 -9.86
N ALA A 221 -15.62 7.39 -9.14
CA ALA A 221 -15.39 8.80 -8.86
C ALA A 221 -14.17 9.01 -7.94
N ALA A 222 -13.97 8.14 -6.94
CA ALA A 222 -12.79 8.17 -6.08
C ALA A 222 -11.50 7.87 -6.87
N GLN A 223 -11.54 6.88 -7.77
CA GLN A 223 -10.41 6.58 -8.66
C GLN A 223 -10.11 7.73 -9.63
N GLN A 224 -11.14 8.38 -10.18
CA GLN A 224 -10.94 9.57 -11.02
C GLN A 224 -10.33 10.74 -10.23
N GLN A 225 -10.75 10.97 -8.99
CA GLN A 225 -10.15 12.00 -8.13
C GLN A 225 -8.70 11.68 -7.78
N GLU A 226 -8.37 10.41 -7.55
CA GLU A 226 -6.99 9.98 -7.29
C GLU A 226 -6.10 10.13 -8.54
N GLU A 227 -6.63 9.82 -9.73
CA GLU A 227 -5.94 9.99 -11.01
C GLU A 227 -5.78 11.48 -11.38
N GLU A 228 -6.78 12.31 -11.13
CA GLU A 228 -6.72 13.77 -11.34
C GLU A 228 -5.76 14.44 -10.35
N ALA A 229 -5.74 14.01 -9.08
CA ALA A 229 -4.77 14.47 -8.10
C ALA A 229 -3.33 14.06 -8.46
N ALA A 230 -3.14 12.84 -8.96
CA ALA A 230 -1.85 12.37 -9.46
C ALA A 230 -1.40 13.15 -10.71
N ALA A 231 -2.33 13.45 -11.63
CA ALA A 231 -2.05 14.26 -12.82
C ALA A 231 -1.75 15.73 -12.46
N ALA A 232 -2.46 16.30 -11.50
CA ALA A 232 -2.19 17.66 -10.99
C ALA A 232 -0.83 17.75 -10.29
N ALA A 233 -0.45 16.72 -9.51
CA ALA A 233 0.89 16.63 -8.92
C ALA A 233 1.99 16.53 -9.99
N ALA A 234 1.74 15.79 -11.07
CA ALA A 234 2.68 15.68 -12.20
C ALA A 234 2.78 16.98 -13.02
N ALA A 235 1.69 17.72 -13.20
CA ALA A 235 1.67 18.98 -13.94
C ALA A 235 2.23 20.16 -13.12
N GLY A 236 2.02 20.18 -11.80
CA GLY A 236 2.55 21.20 -10.89
C GLY A 236 4.08 21.20 -10.77
N ALA A 237 4.73 20.08 -11.10
CA ALA A 237 6.19 19.97 -11.12
C ALA A 237 6.86 20.64 -12.35
N ALA A 238 6.09 21.03 -13.37
CA ALA A 238 6.64 21.54 -14.63
C ALA A 238 6.46 23.07 -14.84
N ALA A 239 5.71 23.77 -13.98
CA ALA A 239 5.42 25.19 -14.19
C ALA A 239 5.30 25.97 -12.87
N GLN A 240 6.44 26.36 -12.30
CA GLN A 240 6.51 27.47 -11.34
C GLN A 240 7.44 28.54 -11.93
N PRO A 241 6.91 29.61 -12.55
CA PRO A 241 7.71 30.74 -12.96
C PRO A 241 8.17 31.52 -11.71
N TYR A 242 9.46 31.80 -11.65
CA TYR A 242 10.08 32.70 -10.67
C TYR A 242 9.32 34.04 -10.64
N THR A 243 8.46 34.23 -9.65
CA THR A 243 7.96 35.57 -9.31
C THR A 243 8.73 36.09 -8.12
N SER A 244 9.59 37.05 -8.43
CA SER A 244 10.30 37.90 -7.49
C SER A 244 9.26 38.68 -6.68
N SER A 245 9.06 38.29 -5.41
CA SER A 245 8.22 39.05 -4.48
C SER A 245 9.07 39.80 -3.47
N LYS A 246 8.75 41.08 -3.44
CA LYS A 246 9.42 42.22 -2.83
C LYS A 246 9.23 42.21 -1.31
N MET A 247 10.27 42.70 -0.64
CA MET A 247 10.36 42.94 0.81
C MET A 247 9.09 43.60 1.39
N GLN A 248 8.62 43.04 2.50
CA GLN A 248 7.77 43.75 3.46
C GLN A 248 8.25 43.38 4.87
N ASP A 249 8.88 44.37 5.51
CA ASP A 249 9.17 44.40 6.94
C ASP A 249 7.85 44.42 7.73
N GLY A 250 7.81 43.67 8.82
CA GLY A 250 6.63 43.55 9.68
C GLY A 250 6.97 42.89 10.99
N ASP A 251 7.14 43.75 11.99
CA ASP A 251 7.52 43.50 13.37
C ASP A 251 6.58 42.60 14.21
N GLU A 252 7.23 41.96 15.18
CA GLU A 252 6.85 41.81 16.59
C GLU A 252 5.87 40.72 17.13
N HIS A 253 6.42 40.04 18.14
CA HIS A 253 5.80 39.37 19.30
C HIS A 253 5.07 38.03 19.14
N SER A 254 5.76 36.94 19.55
CA SER A 254 5.16 35.98 20.47
C SER A 254 6.23 35.19 21.25
N SER A 255 6.27 35.45 22.55
CA SER A 255 7.08 34.78 23.58
C SER A 255 6.42 33.45 24.00
N LEU A 256 7.04 32.32 23.65
CA LEU A 256 6.85 30.97 24.20
C LEU A 256 7.83 30.10 23.39
N VAL A 257 8.94 29.54 23.91
CA VAL A 257 9.07 28.54 24.97
C VAL A 257 10.56 28.51 25.38
N ASP A 258 10.85 28.68 26.67
CA ASP A 258 12.18 28.45 27.26
C ASP A 258 12.37 26.93 27.49
N ASP A 259 13.07 26.24 26.58
CA ASP A 259 13.70 24.91 26.81
C ASP A 259 14.61 24.51 25.61
N ALA A 260 15.25 25.48 24.94
CA ALA A 260 15.97 25.27 23.67
C ALA A 260 17.51 25.19 23.77
N ASP A 261 18.08 25.21 24.98
CA ASP A 261 19.54 25.17 25.20
C ASP A 261 20.04 23.79 25.67
N ASP A 262 19.46 22.68 25.16
CA ASP A 262 20.15 21.39 25.23
C ASP A 262 21.08 21.25 24.00
N PRO A 263 22.41 21.23 24.18
CA PRO A 263 23.34 21.03 23.06
C PRO A 263 23.12 19.71 22.32
N ARG A 264 22.28 18.79 22.83
CA ARG A 264 22.02 17.47 22.24
C ARG A 264 21.01 17.45 21.10
N THR A 265 20.25 18.52 20.87
CA THR A 265 19.26 18.57 19.77
C THR A 265 19.93 18.84 18.42
N ARG A 266 20.15 17.79 17.60
CA ARG A 266 20.91 17.85 16.33
C ARG A 266 20.33 16.92 15.27
N ILE A 267 20.44 17.30 14.00
CA ILE A 267 20.08 16.47 12.84
C ILE A 267 21.34 16.18 12.04
N ILE A 268 21.67 14.90 11.87
CA ILE A 268 22.73 14.46 10.96
C ILE A 268 22.06 13.96 9.68
N ASP A 269 22.30 14.67 8.58
CA ASP A 269 21.74 14.39 7.27
C ASP A 269 22.75 13.60 6.42
N ALA A 270 22.46 12.32 6.16
CA ALA A 270 23.23 11.50 5.25
C ALA A 270 22.44 11.30 3.95
N VAL A 271 22.58 12.24 3.01
CA VAL A 271 21.99 12.10 1.68
C VAL A 271 22.81 11.10 0.85
N ILE A 272 22.46 9.82 0.97
CA ILE A 272 23.01 8.74 0.12
C ILE A 272 22.01 8.49 -1.02
N GLY A 273 22.33 8.98 -2.22
CA GLY A 273 21.46 8.88 -3.39
C GLY A 273 21.48 7.48 -4.04
N PRO A 274 20.39 7.08 -4.74
CA PRO A 274 20.39 5.86 -5.56
C PRO A 274 21.27 6.08 -6.81
N ALA A 275 22.13 5.10 -7.11
CA ALA A 275 23.01 5.13 -8.26
C ALA A 275 22.22 4.98 -9.57
N LEU A 276 22.23 6.00 -10.43
CA LEU A 276 22.10 5.80 -11.87
C LEU A 276 23.46 5.32 -12.37
N SER A 277 23.53 4.03 -12.69
CA SER A 277 24.71 3.35 -13.22
C SER A 277 25.03 3.85 -14.63
N THR A 278 25.82 4.91 -14.76
CA THR A 278 26.52 5.25 -16.00
C THR A 278 27.98 4.82 -15.85
N GLY A 279 28.30 3.67 -16.44
CA GLY A 279 29.64 3.09 -16.40
C GLY A 279 30.65 3.96 -17.15
N GLY A 280 31.48 4.69 -16.40
CA GLY A 280 32.72 5.29 -16.88
C GLY A 280 33.88 4.72 -16.07
N ARG A 281 34.58 3.72 -16.63
CA ARG A 281 35.78 3.12 -16.02
C ARG A 281 37.02 3.64 -16.76
N GLY A 282 37.73 4.58 -16.14
CA GLY A 282 39.09 4.97 -16.50
C GLY A 282 40.10 3.96 -15.96
N GLU A 283 41.02 3.57 -16.84
CA GLU A 283 42.00 2.49 -16.72
C GLU A 283 43.16 2.79 -15.76
N LYS A 284 43.61 1.76 -15.03
CA LYS A 284 45.05 1.44 -14.93
C LYS A 284 45.25 -0.07 -14.69
N ARG A 285 45.60 -0.72 -15.80
CA ARG A 285 46.43 -1.92 -15.99
C ARG A 285 46.70 -2.79 -14.76
N GLU A 286 45.93 -3.87 -14.62
CA GLU A 286 46.46 -5.23 -14.49
C GLU A 286 45.57 -6.17 -15.33
N GLN A 287 46.18 -7.00 -16.17
CA GLN A 287 45.52 -7.84 -17.16
C GLN A 287 44.84 -9.04 -16.48
N GLY A 288 43.69 -8.80 -15.85
CA GLY A 288 42.73 -9.82 -15.43
C GLY A 288 41.52 -9.77 -16.35
N SER A 289 41.34 -10.81 -17.17
CA SER A 289 40.24 -10.95 -18.14
C SER A 289 38.88 -10.68 -17.47
N ALA A 290 38.13 -9.70 -18.00
CA ALA A 290 36.83 -9.32 -17.49
C ALA A 290 35.84 -10.50 -17.62
N PRO A 291 35.06 -10.83 -16.57
CA PRO A 291 33.98 -11.80 -16.71
C PRO A 291 32.91 -11.22 -17.64
N SER A 292 32.72 -11.86 -18.79
CA SER A 292 31.73 -11.46 -19.78
C SER A 292 30.33 -11.40 -19.16
N GLY A 293 29.56 -10.34 -19.46
CA GLY A 293 28.17 -10.16 -19.01
C GLY A 293 27.21 -11.32 -19.35
N ALA A 294 27.61 -12.22 -20.25
CA ALA A 294 26.91 -13.49 -20.52
C ALA A 294 26.75 -14.39 -19.27
N GLY A 295 27.60 -14.25 -18.26
CA GLY A 295 27.52 -15.07 -17.03
C GLY A 295 26.30 -14.75 -16.16
N VAL A 296 25.89 -13.48 -16.08
CA VAL A 296 24.80 -13.06 -15.20
C VAL A 296 23.44 -13.47 -15.77
N GLU A 297 23.25 -13.35 -17.07
CA GLU A 297 22.02 -13.81 -17.74
C GLU A 297 21.86 -15.32 -17.67
N ALA A 298 22.95 -16.07 -17.81
CA ALA A 298 22.95 -17.53 -17.67
C ALA A 298 22.59 -17.96 -16.23
N GLU A 299 23.08 -17.26 -15.21
CA GLU A 299 22.74 -17.56 -13.81
C GLU A 299 21.26 -17.27 -13.51
N VAL A 300 20.72 -16.16 -13.99
CA VAL A 300 19.30 -15.81 -13.83
C VAL A 300 18.42 -16.84 -14.55
N ALA A 301 18.78 -17.24 -15.77
CA ALA A 301 18.07 -18.27 -16.52
C ALA A 301 18.10 -19.63 -15.80
N ALA A 302 19.24 -20.00 -15.19
CA ALA A 302 19.35 -21.22 -14.41
C ALA A 302 18.45 -21.20 -13.16
N ARG A 303 18.41 -20.08 -12.44
CA ARG A 303 17.51 -19.91 -11.28
C ARG A 303 16.03 -19.97 -11.66
N MET A 304 15.66 -19.40 -12.81
CA MET A 304 14.28 -19.48 -13.32
C MET A 304 13.87 -20.92 -13.65
N ARG A 305 14.73 -21.68 -14.35
CA ARG A 305 14.49 -23.12 -14.64
C ARG A 305 14.37 -23.95 -13.36
N GLN A 306 15.23 -23.69 -12.36
CA GLN A 306 15.16 -24.37 -11.07
C GLN A 306 13.83 -24.09 -10.36
N ARG A 307 13.35 -22.84 -10.41
CA ARG A 307 12.05 -22.46 -9.83
C ARG A 307 10.87 -23.11 -10.56
N GLU A 308 10.92 -23.21 -11.89
CA GLU A 308 9.91 -23.91 -12.68
C GLU A 308 9.86 -25.41 -12.36
N GLN A 309 11.02 -26.05 -12.22
CA GLN A 309 11.10 -27.45 -11.79
C GLN A 309 10.55 -27.68 -10.38
N GLU A 310 10.82 -26.77 -9.45
CA GLU A 310 10.26 -26.85 -8.09
C GLU A 310 8.73 -26.71 -8.10
N LEU A 311 8.18 -25.79 -8.90
CA LEU A 311 6.74 -25.62 -9.05
C LEU A 311 6.07 -26.85 -9.68
N ALA A 312 6.67 -27.42 -10.73
CA ALA A 312 6.19 -28.65 -11.35
C ALA A 312 6.16 -29.82 -10.34
N ARG A 313 7.21 -29.95 -9.52
CA ARG A 313 7.27 -30.96 -8.46
C ARG A 313 6.17 -30.76 -7.40
N ARG A 314 5.91 -29.52 -6.99
CA ARG A 314 4.82 -29.22 -6.03
C ARG A 314 3.44 -29.54 -6.59
N MET A 315 3.19 -29.26 -7.88
CA MET A 315 1.92 -29.66 -8.51
C MET A 315 1.76 -31.17 -8.55
N GLN A 316 2.79 -31.92 -8.96
CA GLN A 316 2.73 -33.39 -8.95
C GLN A 316 2.50 -33.96 -7.54
N GLU A 317 3.11 -33.37 -6.50
CA GLU A 317 2.86 -33.79 -5.12
C GLU A 317 1.40 -33.51 -4.69
N GLN A 318 0.83 -32.39 -5.12
CA GLN A 318 -0.59 -32.08 -4.85
C GLN A 318 -1.54 -33.04 -5.58
N GLU A 319 -1.29 -33.33 -6.86
CA GLU A 319 -2.06 -34.31 -7.63
C GLU A 319 -2.00 -35.70 -6.97
N ALA A 320 -0.82 -36.14 -6.53
CA ALA A 320 -0.66 -37.40 -5.82
C ALA A 320 -1.43 -37.44 -4.49
N ARG A 321 -1.48 -36.33 -3.75
CA ARG A 321 -2.29 -36.23 -2.51
C ARG A 321 -3.78 -36.32 -2.80
N VAL A 322 -4.26 -35.65 -3.85
CA VAL A 322 -5.68 -35.72 -4.26
C VAL A 322 -6.04 -37.13 -4.70
N ALA A 323 -5.20 -37.78 -5.51
CA ALA A 323 -5.41 -39.16 -5.92
C ALA A 323 -5.47 -40.13 -4.73
N LYS A 324 -4.59 -39.94 -3.73
CA LYS A 324 -4.59 -40.75 -2.50
C LYS A 324 -5.88 -40.56 -1.67
N LEU A 325 -6.37 -39.33 -1.56
CA LEU A 325 -7.64 -39.04 -0.88
C LEU A 325 -8.84 -39.66 -1.60
N GLN A 326 -8.88 -39.57 -2.94
CA GLN A 326 -9.92 -40.23 -3.74
C GLN A 326 -9.89 -41.75 -3.59
N GLN A 327 -8.70 -42.36 -3.56
CA GLN A 327 -8.56 -43.80 -3.33
C GLN A 327 -9.05 -44.19 -1.92
N GLN A 328 -8.74 -43.42 -0.89
CA GLN A 328 -9.25 -43.64 0.47
C GLN A 328 -10.78 -43.53 0.52
N GLN A 329 -11.37 -42.56 -0.18
CA GLN A 329 -12.81 -42.40 -0.25
C GLN A 329 -13.49 -43.60 -0.93
N GLN A 330 -12.93 -44.11 -2.02
CA GLN A 330 -13.43 -45.32 -2.70
C GLN A 330 -13.34 -46.56 -1.81
N GLN A 331 -12.27 -46.69 -1.00
CA GLN A 331 -12.13 -47.79 -0.04
C GLN A 331 -13.21 -47.71 1.06
N GLN A 332 -13.45 -46.52 1.61
CA GLN A 332 -14.52 -46.32 2.60
C GLN A 332 -15.91 -46.62 2.03
N GLU A 333 -16.19 -46.21 0.79
CA GLU A 333 -17.46 -46.54 0.11
C GLU A 333 -17.61 -48.04 -0.15
N ALA A 334 -16.53 -48.75 -0.43
CA ALA A 334 -16.54 -50.20 -0.61
C ALA A 334 -16.75 -50.95 0.70
N GLU A 335 -16.18 -50.48 1.81
CA GLU A 335 -16.38 -51.07 3.15
C GLU A 335 -17.80 -50.86 3.70
N GLN A 336 -18.50 -49.82 3.24
CA GLN A 336 -19.88 -49.51 3.64
C GLN A 336 -20.95 -50.29 2.85
N ARG A 337 -20.58 -50.96 1.76
CA ARG A 337 -21.48 -51.76 0.92
C ARG A 337 -21.46 -53.23 1.31
#